data_AF-A0A358XQU6-F1
#
_entry.id   AF-A0A358XQU6-F1
#
_cell.length_a   1.000
_cell.length_b   1.000
_cell.length_c   1.000
_cell.angle_alpha   90.00
_cell.angle_beta   90.00
_cell.angle_gamma   90.00
#
_symmetry.space_group_name_H-M   'P 1'
#
loop_
_entity.id
_entity.type
_entity.pdbx_description
1 polymer ?
#
loop_
_entity_poly.entity_id
_entity_poly.type
_entity_poly.pdbx_seq_one_letter_code
_entity_poly.pdbx_strand_id
1 'polypeptide(L)'
;QALTQKQAETAVAYLKKEPIVILWCSCCDNQIPKKITVQEVYFKAYPDGKYYSVVVKGRNESGAEVEEYVDLAYVFVKKGKKAKSLGKVLKYECDPCTKPFDWAA
;
A
#
# COMPACT_ATOMS: atom_id res chain seq x y z
N GLN A 1 -2.68 4.98 8.32
CA GLN A 1 -1.91 6.25 8.39
C GLN A 1 -2.74 7.38 7.79
N ALA A 2 -2.81 8.53 8.47
CA ALA A 2 -3.38 9.76 7.93
C ALA A 2 -2.34 10.48 7.07
N LEU A 3 -2.70 10.89 5.84
CA LEU A 3 -1.79 11.53 4.89
C LEU A 3 -2.20 12.96 4.60
N THR A 4 -1.24 13.81 4.27
CA THR A 4 -1.53 15.08 3.57
C THR A 4 -2.05 14.80 2.16
N GLN A 5 -2.75 15.76 1.56
CA GLN A 5 -3.25 15.63 0.19
C GLN A 5 -2.14 15.27 -0.80
N LYS A 6 -1.02 16.00 -0.75
CA LYS A 6 0.14 15.78 -1.64
C LYS A 6 0.74 14.38 -1.48
N GLN A 7 0.82 13.87 -0.25
CA GLN A 7 1.28 12.51 0.00
C GLN A 7 0.32 11.48 -0.60
N ALA A 8 -0.99 11.67 -0.42
CA ALA A 8 -2.02 10.80 -0.98
C ALA A 8 -2.00 10.81 -2.52
N GLU A 9 -1.94 11.98 -3.14
CA GLU A 9 -1.82 12.14 -4.60
C GLU A 9 -0.58 11.43 -5.15
N THR A 10 0.57 11.62 -4.51
CA THR A 10 1.83 10.98 -4.92
C THR A 10 1.75 9.46 -4.77
N ALA A 11 1.18 8.96 -3.67
CA ALA A 11 1.00 7.53 -3.44
C ALA A 11 0.04 6.91 -4.45
N VAL A 12 -1.09 7.56 -4.75
CA VAL A 12 -2.04 7.11 -5.79
C VAL A 12 -1.36 7.07 -7.16
N ALA A 13 -0.68 8.15 -7.56
CA ALA A 13 0.00 8.23 -8.86
C ALA A 13 1.09 7.18 -9.03
N TYR A 14 1.76 6.81 -7.92
CA TYR A 14 2.74 5.74 -7.89
C TYR A 14 2.05 4.37 -8.03
N LEU A 15 1.08 4.07 -7.17
CA LEU A 15 0.41 2.77 -7.11
C LEU A 15 -0.39 2.42 -8.37
N LYS A 16 -0.93 3.41 -9.09
CA LYS A 16 -1.59 3.19 -10.39
C LYS A 16 -0.67 2.56 -11.45
N LYS A 17 0.65 2.63 -11.28
CA LYS A 17 1.65 2.06 -12.19
C LYS A 17 2.10 0.67 -11.77
N GLU A 18 1.74 0.24 -10.56
CA GLU A 18 2.13 -1.04 -10.02
C GLU A 18 1.02 -2.07 -10.31
N PRO A 19 1.30 -3.15 -11.05
CA PRO A 19 0.26 -4.13 -11.37
C PRO A 19 -0.17 -4.95 -10.13
N ILE A 20 0.73 -5.07 -9.15
CA ILE A 20 0.54 -5.86 -7.95
C ILE A 20 1.14 -5.12 -6.76
N VAL A 21 0.44 -5.16 -5.63
CA VAL A 21 0.95 -4.74 -4.32
C VAL A 21 0.83 -5.87 -3.31
N ILE A 22 1.66 -5.81 -2.26
CA ILE A 22 1.51 -6.69 -1.09
C ILE A 22 1.11 -5.81 0.10
N LEU A 23 0.02 -6.16 0.77
CA LEU A 23 -0.38 -5.55 2.04
C LEU A 23 0.04 -6.46 3.18
N TRP A 24 0.84 -5.96 4.12
CA TRP A 24 1.30 -6.76 5.23
C TRP A 24 1.77 -5.92 6.44
N CYS A 25 1.12 -6.10 7.58
CA CYS A 25 1.63 -5.64 8.86
C CYS A 25 2.28 -6.83 9.59
N SER A 26 3.60 -6.95 9.51
CA SER A 26 4.35 -8.07 10.10
C SER A 26 4.38 -8.09 11.63
N CYS A 27 4.03 -6.97 12.28
CA CYS A 27 3.92 -6.84 13.72
C CYS A 27 2.47 -6.94 14.23
N CYS A 28 1.49 -7.08 13.33
CA CYS A 28 0.09 -7.25 13.70
C CYS A 28 -0.23 -8.74 13.83
N ASP A 29 -0.94 -9.12 14.89
CA ASP A 29 -1.26 -10.52 15.17
C ASP A 29 -2.00 -11.19 14.00
N ASN A 30 -1.54 -12.39 13.66
CA ASN A 30 -2.14 -13.28 12.66
C ASN A 30 -2.34 -12.69 11.25
N GLN A 31 -1.64 -11.60 10.90
CA GLN A 31 -1.69 -11.06 9.54
C GLN A 31 -0.66 -11.74 8.64
N ILE A 32 -1.18 -12.45 7.64
CA ILE A 32 -0.39 -12.95 6.51
C ILE A 32 -0.32 -11.89 5.39
N PRO A 33 0.75 -11.87 4.56
CA PRO A 33 0.83 -10.98 3.42
C PRO A 33 -0.34 -11.23 2.45
N LYS A 34 -1.01 -10.14 2.03
CA LYS A 34 -2.06 -10.19 1.02
C LYS A 34 -1.53 -9.65 -0.31
N LYS A 35 -1.51 -10.46 -1.36
CA LYS A 35 -1.19 -10.00 -2.72
C LYS A 35 -2.46 -9.47 -3.39
N ILE A 36 -2.42 -8.26 -3.92
CA ILE A 36 -3.55 -7.64 -4.63
C ILE A 36 -3.10 -7.22 -6.02
N THR A 37 -3.80 -7.74 -7.03
CA THR A 37 -3.69 -7.27 -8.41
C THR A 37 -4.46 -5.96 -8.52
N VAL A 38 -3.75 -4.86 -8.76
CA VAL A 38 -4.30 -3.50 -8.74
C VAL A 38 -5.16 -3.26 -9.98
N GLN A 39 -6.37 -2.76 -9.78
CA GLN A 39 -7.28 -2.34 -10.86
C GLN A 39 -7.60 -0.85 -10.77
N GLU A 40 -7.82 -0.34 -9.56
CA GLU A 40 -8.10 1.06 -9.32
C GLU A 40 -7.39 1.53 -8.04
N VAL A 41 -6.94 2.79 -8.04
CA VAL A 41 -6.37 3.43 -6.85
C VAL A 41 -6.87 4.85 -6.78
N TYR A 42 -7.35 5.26 -5.61
CA TYR A 42 -7.79 6.62 -5.32
C TYR A 42 -7.52 6.98 -3.86
N PHE A 43 -7.82 8.22 -3.47
CA PHE A 43 -7.79 8.62 -2.07
C PHE A 43 -9.14 9.21 -1.65
N LYS A 44 -9.44 9.08 -0.36
CA LYS A 44 -10.63 9.64 0.29
C LYS A 44 -10.18 10.65 1.35
N ALA A 45 -10.82 11.81 1.42
CA ALA A 45 -10.63 12.74 2.52
C ALA A 45 -11.31 12.20 3.79
N TYR A 46 -10.72 12.46 4.95
CA TYR A 46 -11.36 12.24 6.24
C TYR A 46 -12.51 13.25 6.45
N PRO A 47 -13.47 12.97 7.35
CA PRO A 47 -14.59 13.88 7.61
C PRO A 47 -14.17 15.30 8.05
N ASP A 48 -12.98 15.45 8.62
CA ASP A 48 -12.42 16.75 9.02
C ASP A 48 -11.80 17.56 7.86
N GLY A 49 -11.68 16.96 6.67
CA GLY A 49 -11.08 17.55 5.48
C GLY A 49 -9.57 17.79 5.55
N LYS A 50 -8.89 17.40 6.63
CA LYS A 50 -7.46 17.68 6.86
C LYS A 50 -6.57 16.57 6.35
N TYR A 51 -7.05 15.34 6.47
CA TYR A 51 -6.28 14.15 6.16
C TYR A 51 -6.92 13.32 5.05
N TYR A 52 -6.11 12.43 4.48
CA TYR A 52 -6.51 11.57 3.38
C TYR A 52 -6.06 10.13 3.65
N SER A 53 -6.84 9.17 3.17
CA SER A 53 -6.46 7.76 3.08
C SER A 53 -6.37 7.34 1.62
N VAL A 54 -5.40 6.50 1.29
CA VAL A 54 -5.32 5.87 -0.02
C VAL A 54 -6.06 4.54 0.01
N VAL A 55 -6.76 4.23 -1.07
CA VAL A 55 -7.55 3.01 -1.25
C VAL A 55 -7.10 2.32 -2.52
N VAL A 56 -6.87 1.02 -2.44
CA VAL A 56 -6.58 0.14 -3.58
C VAL A 56 -7.77 -0.78 -3.77
N LYS A 57 -8.34 -0.78 -4.98
CA LYS A 57 -9.26 -1.80 -5.44
C LYS A 57 -8.58 -2.75 -6.42
N GLY A 58 -8.95 -4.01 -6.33
CA GLY A 58 -8.36 -5.02 -7.17
C GLY A 58 -8.88 -6.41 -6.87
N ARG A 59 -8.07 -7.41 -7.22
CA ARG A 59 -8.36 -8.81 -6.92
C ARG A 59 -7.28 -9.42 -6.04
N ASN A 60 -7.71 -10.16 -5.03
CA ASN A 60 -6.81 -10.94 -4.19
C ASN A 60 -6.39 -12.26 -4.90
N GLU A 61 -5.62 -13.10 -4.21
CA GLU A 61 -5.12 -14.37 -4.74
C GLU A 61 -6.22 -15.40 -5.02
N SER A 62 -7.40 -15.30 -4.39
CA SER A 62 -8.55 -16.14 -4.70
C SER A 62 -9.38 -15.62 -5.88
N GLY A 63 -8.97 -14.49 -6.49
CA GLY A 63 -9.68 -13.83 -7.58
C GLY A 63 -10.88 -12.99 -7.13
N ALA A 64 -11.14 -12.88 -5.83
CA ALA A 64 -12.23 -12.07 -5.30
C ALA A 64 -11.89 -10.58 -5.36
N GLU A 65 -12.89 -9.76 -5.67
CA GLU A 65 -12.75 -8.30 -5.65
C GLU A 65 -12.61 -7.79 -4.22
N VAL A 66 -11.65 -6.90 -4.00
CA VAL A 66 -11.32 -6.32 -2.70
C VAL A 66 -11.13 -4.81 -2.82
N GLU A 67 -11.56 -4.08 -1.78
CA GLU A 67 -11.28 -2.66 -1.58
C GLU A 67 -10.55 -2.52 -0.24
N GLU A 68 -9.28 -2.12 -0.27
CA GLU A 68 -8.43 -2.08 0.92
C GLU A 68 -7.86 -0.67 1.13
N TYR A 69 -8.01 -0.16 2.36
CA TYR A 69 -7.33 1.06 2.79
C TYR A 69 -5.87 0.73 3.06
N VAL A 70 -4.96 1.50 2.46
CA VAL A 70 -3.52 1.19 2.55
C VAL A 70 -2.81 2.13 3.51
N ASP A 71 -1.92 1.55 4.29
CA ASP A 71 -0.94 2.27 5.11
C ASP A 71 0.40 2.27 4.38
N LEU A 72 1.06 3.43 4.26
CA LEU A 72 2.32 3.54 3.51
C LEU A 72 3.48 2.77 4.18
N ALA A 73 3.36 2.45 5.47
CA ALA A 73 4.27 1.54 6.18
C ALA A 73 4.07 0.07 5.80
N TYR A 74 2.86 -0.32 5.41
CA TYR A 74 2.44 -1.73 5.26
C TYR A 74 1.99 -2.11 3.85
N VAL A 75 2.10 -1.20 2.88
CA VAL A 75 1.99 -1.52 1.44
C VAL A 75 3.37 -1.62 0.83
N PHE A 76 3.65 -2.76 0.19
CA PHE A 76 4.93 -3.08 -0.41
C PHE A 76 4.80 -3.18 -1.93
N VAL A 77 5.76 -2.58 -2.62
CA VAL A 77 5.86 -2.54 -4.09
C VAL A 77 7.14 -3.22 -4.54
N LYS A 78 7.14 -3.72 -5.78
CA LYS A 78 8.29 -4.42 -6.34
C LYS A 78 9.40 -3.42 -6.71
N LYS A 79 10.57 -3.60 -6.11
CA LYS A 79 11.79 -2.86 -6.45
C LYS A 79 12.92 -3.84 -6.75
N GLY A 80 13.10 -4.13 -8.04
CA GLY A 80 14.00 -5.20 -8.49
C GLY A 80 13.47 -6.56 -8.04
N LYS A 81 14.28 -7.30 -7.28
CA LYS A 81 13.92 -8.61 -6.72
C LYS A 81 13.29 -8.53 -5.31
N LYS A 82 13.09 -7.33 -4.76
CA LYS A 82 12.62 -7.14 -3.38
C LYS A 82 11.29 -6.40 -3.30
N ALA A 83 10.51 -6.71 -2.30
CA ALA A 83 9.40 -5.93 -1.81
C ALA A 83 9.93 -4.82 -0.89
N LYS A 84 9.57 -3.56 -1.17
CA LYS A 84 9.91 -2.40 -0.34
C LYS A 84 8.64 -1.65 0.05
N SER A 85 8.56 -1.18 1.29
CA SER A 85 7.42 -0.38 1.72
C SER A 85 7.34 0.91 0.91
N LEU A 86 6.13 1.28 0.50
CA LEU A 86 5.90 2.42 -0.36
C LEU A 86 6.32 3.73 0.32
N GLY A 87 6.07 3.87 1.62
CA GLY A 87 6.50 5.04 2.39
C GLY A 87 8.01 5.27 2.28
N LYS A 88 8.84 4.21 2.41
CA LYS A 88 10.29 4.33 2.24
C LYS A 88 10.69 4.60 0.78
N VAL A 89 9.99 4.01 -0.19
CA VAL A 89 10.22 4.29 -1.62
C VAL A 89 9.96 5.76 -1.95
N LEU A 90 8.91 6.34 -1.38
CA LEU A 90 8.52 7.75 -1.54
C LEU A 90 9.28 8.70 -0.60
N LYS A 91 10.18 8.18 0.24
CA LYS A 91 10.96 8.94 1.25
C LYS A 91 10.07 9.67 2.26
N TYR A 92 8.94 9.09 2.62
CA TYR A 92 8.11 9.57 3.72
C TYR A 92 8.50 8.93 5.04
N GLU A 93 8.23 9.63 6.13
CA GLU A 93 8.32 9.05 7.46
C GLU A 93 7.26 7.95 7.60
N CYS A 94 7.75 6.76 7.92
CA CYS A 94 6.95 5.58 8.21
C CYS A 94 7.84 4.55 8.92
N ASP A 95 7.20 3.71 9.74
CA ASP A 95 7.88 2.66 10.50
C ASP A 95 7.36 1.30 10.06
N PRO A 96 7.84 0.77 8.91
CA PRO A 96 7.51 -0.58 8.52
C PRO A 96 8.07 -1.55 9.56
N CYS A 97 7.22 -2.42 10.09
CA CYS A 97 7.59 -3.45 11.04
C CYS A 97 8.42 -4.61 10.45
N THR A 98 8.84 -4.50 9.19
CA THR A 98 9.68 -5.49 8.51
C THR A 98 10.69 -4.82 7.60
N LYS A 99 11.83 -5.48 7.42
CA LYS A 99 12.84 -5.11 6.43
C LYS A 99 12.34 -5.47 5.03
N PRO A 100 12.91 -4.88 3.96
CA PRO A 100 12.65 -5.34 2.60
C PRO A 100 12.88 -6.86 2.48
N PHE A 101 11.90 -7.56 1.93
CA PHE A 101 11.90 -9.01 1.75
C PHE A 101 11.92 -9.36 0.26
N ASP A 102 12.17 -10.62 -0.07
CA ASP A 102 12.20 -11.04 -1.47
C ASP A 102 10.80 -11.01 -2.07
N TRP A 103 10.71 -10.47 -3.29
CA TRP A 103 9.46 -10.45 -4.04
C TRP A 103 9.20 -11.86 -4.57
N ALA A 104 8.41 -12.63 -3.82
CA ALA A 104 7.91 -13.92 -4.29
C ALA A 104 7.12 -13.69 -5.59
N ALA A 105 7.59 -14.31 -6.68
CA ALA A 105 7.01 -14.19 -8.01
C ALA A 105 5.52 -14.59 -7.99
#